data_AF-A0A504YHM8-F1
#
_entry.id   AF-A0A504YHM8-F1
#
_cell.length_a   1.000
_cell.length_b   1.000
_cell.length_c   1.000
_cell.angle_alpha   90.00
_cell.angle_beta   90.00
_cell.angle_gamma   90.00
#
_symmetry.space_group_name_H-M   'P 1'
#
loop_
_entity.id
_entity.type
_entity.pdbx_description
1 polymer ?
#
loop_
_entity_poly.entity_id
_entity_poly.type
_entity_poly.pdbx_seq_one_letter_code
_entity_poly.pdbx_strand_id
1 'polypeptide(L)'
;MTLRILILLPHPLARFYLFSFSSGSSKSHNHEGVLQSWTTLDIFHIQYPTGDVIGELLAWCSMIPIFIAIGLVTLVLFKRDLFTMLYFGGLVLNRFCNSVMKKCLKQPRPVVPNRIPPDSFGMPSDHGQFMGFFFSFCALLIILRLGEHSMKHSTRRILLLICAVATTLTCYSRVYLKYHTAGQVLVGTIVGAILGIVWFFSVQCVFSPLFPRLCNSSIGQVFLIQDFTSIPNLLKFEYNNARIMCLSNSSACQTNAIASPAKITTTRNGEPRRARTRVSQKN
;
A
#
# COMPACT_ATOMS: atom_id res chain seq x y z
N MET A 1 -14.97 6.63 36.67
CA MET A 1 -13.69 6.88 37.36
C MET A 1 -12.63 7.01 36.28
N THR A 2 -12.28 8.24 35.92
CA THR A 2 -11.54 8.55 34.68
C THR A 2 -10.20 9.17 35.06
N LEU A 3 -9.10 8.48 34.78
CA LEU A 3 -7.75 8.99 34.98
C LEU A 3 -7.34 9.80 33.74
N ARG A 4 -7.23 11.13 33.91
CA ARG A 4 -6.75 12.06 32.88
C ARG A 4 -5.22 12.14 32.95
N ILE A 5 -4.53 11.77 31.87
CA ILE A 5 -3.13 12.16 31.64
C ILE A 5 -3.16 13.39 30.73
N LEU A 6 -2.77 14.53 31.31
CA LEU A 6 -2.69 15.84 30.67
C LEU A 6 -1.27 16.00 30.11
N ILE A 7 -1.08 15.96 28.79
CA ILE A 7 0.15 16.42 28.13
C ILE A 7 -0.18 17.74 27.43
N LEU A 8 0.40 18.82 27.95
CA LEU A 8 0.34 20.19 27.44
C LEU A 8 1.27 20.33 26.23
N LEU A 9 0.72 20.59 25.04
CA LEU A 9 1.46 21.13 23.89
C LEU A 9 0.66 22.30 23.29
N PRO A 10 1.33 23.39 22.86
CA PRO A 10 0.68 24.65 22.51
C PRO A 10 0.03 24.58 21.11
N HIS A 11 -1.18 25.14 21.04
CA HIS A 11 -2.07 25.16 19.89
C HIS A 11 -1.82 26.43 19.04
N PRO A 12 -1.93 26.36 17.70
CA PRO A 12 -3.23 26.64 17.10
C PRO A 12 -3.67 25.57 16.07
N LEU A 13 -3.77 24.27 16.40
CA LEU A 13 -4.36 23.23 15.50
C LEU A 13 -5.28 22.14 16.12
N ALA A 14 -5.34 21.93 17.44
CA ALA A 14 -6.21 20.92 18.09
C ALA A 14 -7.71 21.30 18.27
N ARG A 15 -8.35 22.03 17.33
CA ARG A 15 -9.82 22.26 17.40
C ARG A 15 -10.64 21.12 16.80
N PHE A 16 -10.04 19.93 16.67
CA PHE A 16 -10.66 18.77 16.00
C PHE A 16 -10.73 17.47 16.81
N TYR A 17 -10.32 17.45 18.07
CA TYR A 17 -10.44 16.23 18.89
C TYR A 17 -10.93 16.54 20.30
N LEU A 18 -12.24 16.71 20.44
CA LEU A 18 -12.93 16.32 21.67
C LEU A 18 -14.12 15.43 21.31
N PHE A 19 -13.84 14.14 21.44
CA PHE A 19 -14.79 13.04 21.47
C PHE A 19 -15.70 13.22 22.69
N SER A 20 -16.97 13.50 22.47
CA SER A 20 -18.02 13.21 23.44
C SER A 20 -18.83 12.03 22.92
N PHE A 21 -18.61 10.88 23.53
CA PHE A 21 -19.39 9.67 23.29
C PHE A 21 -20.76 9.87 23.96
N SER A 22 -21.79 10.15 23.16
CA SER A 22 -23.18 10.01 23.58
C SER A 22 -23.79 8.90 22.74
N SER A 23 -23.78 7.68 23.29
CA SER A 23 -24.56 6.56 22.74
C SER A 23 -26.03 6.87 23.00
N GLY A 24 -26.66 7.54 22.04
CA GLY A 24 -28.08 7.88 22.05
C GLY A 24 -28.71 7.34 20.77
N SER A 25 -29.15 6.09 20.80
CA SER A 25 -30.14 5.58 19.86
C SER A 25 -31.45 6.32 20.12
N SER A 26 -31.62 7.49 19.49
CA SER A 26 -32.89 8.22 19.55
C SER A 26 -33.81 7.68 18.47
N LYS A 27 -34.65 6.72 18.86
CA LYS A 27 -35.86 6.38 18.09
C LYS A 27 -36.86 7.51 18.26
N SER A 28 -36.84 8.47 17.33
CA SER A 28 -37.90 9.46 17.18
C SER A 28 -39.00 8.87 16.29
N HIS A 29 -40.09 8.40 16.91
CA HIS A 29 -41.36 8.23 16.21
C HIS A 29 -41.99 9.60 16.00
N ASN A 30 -42.14 10.03 14.74
CA ASN A 30 -43.13 11.02 14.32
C ASN A 30 -43.54 10.72 12.87
N HIS A 31 -44.85 10.58 12.66
CA HIS A 31 -45.49 10.47 11.36
C HIS A 31 -45.52 11.86 10.70
N GLU A 32 -44.92 11.99 9.51
CA GLU A 32 -45.34 12.82 8.35
C GLU A 32 -44.19 12.88 7.33
N GLY A 33 -44.40 12.24 6.17
CA GLY A 33 -43.42 12.11 5.09
C GLY A 33 -42.24 11.22 5.47
N VAL A 34 -42.06 10.06 4.83
CA VAL A 34 -40.93 9.17 5.10
C VAL A 34 -39.63 9.86 4.67
N LEU A 35 -39.08 10.72 5.52
CA LEU A 35 -37.71 11.20 5.40
C LEU A 35 -36.83 9.98 5.64
N GLN A 36 -36.29 9.45 4.53
CA GLN A 36 -35.37 8.32 4.53
C GLN A 36 -34.26 8.59 5.54
N SER A 37 -34.21 7.80 6.62
CA SER A 37 -33.14 7.90 7.60
C SER A 37 -31.84 7.38 6.99
N TRP A 38 -30.70 7.94 7.40
CA TRP A 38 -29.38 7.58 6.91
C TRP A 38 -28.55 7.05 8.07
N THR A 39 -27.84 5.94 7.85
CA THR A 39 -26.86 5.35 8.77
C THR A 39 -25.45 5.71 8.34
N THR A 40 -24.56 5.92 9.31
CA THR A 40 -23.13 6.17 9.09
C THR A 40 -22.30 4.91 9.31
N LEU A 41 -21.36 4.65 8.41
CA LEU A 41 -20.28 3.71 8.67
C LEU A 41 -19.23 4.43 9.53
N ASP A 42 -19.23 4.15 10.83
CA ASP A 42 -18.52 4.94 11.86
C ASP A 42 -17.01 5.09 11.62
N ILE A 43 -16.36 4.07 11.07
CA ILE A 43 -14.90 4.07 10.85
C ILE A 43 -14.49 5.13 9.80
N PHE A 44 -15.35 5.42 8.83
CA PHE A 44 -14.98 6.24 7.66
C PHE A 44 -15.99 7.35 7.33
N HIS A 45 -17.00 7.54 8.18
CA HIS A 45 -18.07 8.55 8.04
C HIS A 45 -18.78 8.52 6.67
N ILE A 46 -19.00 7.33 6.12
CA ILE A 46 -19.77 7.15 4.88
C ILE A 46 -21.22 6.94 5.23
N GLN A 47 -22.11 7.68 4.58
CA GLN A 47 -23.54 7.65 4.85
C GLN A 47 -24.27 6.85 3.77
N TYR A 48 -25.14 5.95 4.18
CA TYR A 48 -26.00 5.14 3.32
C TYR A 48 -27.42 5.07 3.90
N PRO A 49 -28.45 4.75 3.11
CA PRO A 49 -29.81 4.72 3.62
C PRO A 49 -30.01 3.61 4.66
N THR A 50 -30.73 3.91 5.74
CA THR A 50 -31.03 2.91 6.77
C THR A 50 -31.85 1.76 6.18
N GLY A 51 -31.42 0.52 6.41
CA GLY A 51 -32.09 -0.69 5.90
C GLY A 51 -31.73 -1.05 4.45
N ASP A 52 -30.84 -0.29 3.81
CA ASP A 52 -30.35 -0.58 2.46
C ASP A 52 -29.05 -1.39 2.50
N VAL A 53 -29.18 -2.72 2.39
CA VAL A 53 -28.04 -3.66 2.37
C VAL A 53 -27.12 -3.41 1.18
N ILE A 54 -27.66 -2.99 0.03
CA ILE A 54 -26.87 -2.65 -1.16
C ILE A 54 -26.06 -1.38 -0.88
N GLY A 55 -26.71 -0.37 -0.29
CA GLY A 55 -26.05 0.86 0.16
C GLY A 55 -24.92 0.60 1.15
N GLU A 56 -25.12 -0.31 2.11
CA GLU A 56 -24.09 -0.71 3.07
C GLU A 56 -22.89 -1.39 2.38
N LEU A 57 -23.15 -2.36 1.51
CA LEU A 57 -22.11 -3.03 0.73
C LEU A 57 -21.33 -2.02 -0.13
N LEU A 58 -22.03 -1.11 -0.80
CA LEU A 58 -21.41 -0.07 -1.63
C LEU A 58 -20.63 0.96 -0.81
N ALA A 59 -21.04 1.23 0.43
CA ALA A 59 -20.26 2.04 1.35
C ALA A 59 -18.89 1.40 1.60
N TRP A 60 -18.86 0.08 1.86
CA TRP A 60 -17.60 -0.68 1.94
C TRP A 60 -16.79 -0.67 0.64
N CYS A 61 -17.44 -0.86 -0.52
CA CYS A 61 -16.76 -0.78 -1.81
C CYS A 61 -16.15 0.60 -2.09
N SER A 62 -16.69 1.67 -1.51
CA SER A 62 -16.11 3.01 -1.63
C SER A 62 -14.78 3.17 -0.86
N MET A 63 -14.43 2.22 0.02
CA MET A 63 -13.18 2.22 0.79
C MET A 63 -11.99 1.54 0.10
N ILE A 64 -12.23 0.88 -1.03
CA ILE A 64 -11.18 0.24 -1.84
C ILE A 64 -9.97 1.17 -2.10
N PRO A 65 -10.13 2.46 -2.48
CA PRO A 65 -9.01 3.38 -2.66
C PRO A 65 -8.10 3.53 -1.43
N ILE A 66 -8.68 3.56 -0.24
CA ILE A 66 -7.91 3.69 1.02
C ILE A 66 -7.12 2.41 1.27
N PHE A 67 -7.72 1.24 1.09
CA PHE A 67 -7.01 -0.04 1.23
C PHE A 67 -5.88 -0.18 0.21
N ILE A 68 -6.09 0.25 -1.04
CA ILE A 68 -5.03 0.31 -2.07
C ILE A 68 -3.91 1.24 -1.61
N ALA A 69 -4.22 2.44 -1.12
CA ALA A 69 -3.21 3.39 -0.66
C ALA A 69 -2.39 2.85 0.51
N ILE A 70 -3.04 2.25 1.52
CA ILE A 70 -2.37 1.63 2.67
C ILE A 70 -1.47 0.47 2.22
N GLY A 71 -1.98 -0.39 1.33
CA GLY A 71 -1.21 -1.48 0.75
C GLY A 71 0.03 -0.99 0.00
N LEU A 72 -0.10 0.08 -0.79
CA LEU A 72 1.03 0.68 -1.51
C LEU A 72 2.04 1.33 -0.58
N VAL A 73 1.61 2.06 0.45
CA VAL A 73 2.53 2.60 1.47
C VAL A 73 3.29 1.47 2.14
N THR A 74 2.60 0.38 2.48
CA THR A 74 3.22 -0.82 3.07
C THR A 74 4.28 -1.39 2.12
N LEU A 75 3.95 -1.58 0.84
CA LEU A 75 4.91 -2.06 -0.15
C LEU A 75 6.10 -1.11 -0.33
N VAL A 76 5.88 0.20 -0.36
CA VAL A 76 6.96 1.20 -0.43
C VAL A 76 7.91 1.08 0.76
N LEU A 77 7.37 0.94 1.98
CA LEU A 77 8.18 0.85 3.19
C LEU A 77 8.97 -0.47 3.30
N PHE A 78 8.34 -1.60 2.95
CA PHE A 78 8.96 -2.92 3.11
C PHE A 78 9.80 -3.35 1.91
N LYS A 79 9.27 -3.20 0.69
CA LYS A 79 9.98 -3.62 -0.53
C LYS A 79 10.97 -2.57 -1.01
N ARG A 80 10.68 -1.28 -0.79
CA ARG A 80 11.54 -0.15 -1.20
C ARG A 80 11.93 -0.20 -2.68
N ASP A 81 11.02 -0.71 -3.50
CA ASP A 81 11.16 -0.84 -4.95
C ASP A 81 10.86 0.49 -5.64
N LEU A 82 11.77 0.98 -6.47
CA LEU A 82 11.64 2.26 -7.18
C LEU A 82 10.37 2.32 -8.04
N PHE A 83 10.02 1.21 -8.70
CA PHE A 83 8.82 1.19 -9.54
C PHE A 83 7.55 1.38 -8.70
N THR A 84 7.45 0.68 -7.57
CA THR A 84 6.35 0.82 -6.61
C THR A 84 6.32 2.22 -5.97
N MET A 85 7.48 2.78 -5.62
CA MET A 85 7.59 4.16 -5.11
C MET A 85 7.06 5.18 -6.10
N LEU A 86 7.45 5.08 -7.38
CA LEU A 86 6.97 5.97 -8.42
C LEU A 86 5.49 5.75 -8.74
N TYR A 87 4.99 4.53 -8.66
CA TYR A 87 3.56 4.28 -8.79
C TYR A 87 2.75 5.00 -7.69
N PHE A 88 3.18 4.88 -6.44
CA PHE A 88 2.59 5.63 -5.32
C PHE A 88 2.72 7.15 -5.50
N GLY A 89 3.90 7.63 -5.94
CA GLY A 89 4.12 9.04 -6.26
C GLY A 89 3.16 9.56 -7.34
N GLY A 90 2.86 8.74 -8.35
CA GLY A 90 1.86 9.04 -9.37
C GLY A 90 0.44 9.18 -8.83
N LEU A 91 0.03 8.34 -7.88
CA LEU A 91 -1.26 8.49 -7.19
C LEU A 91 -1.34 9.79 -6.36
N VAL A 92 -0.25 10.17 -5.71
CA VAL A 92 -0.15 11.45 -4.98
C VAL A 92 -0.28 12.62 -5.95
N LEU A 93 0.43 12.59 -7.08
CA LEU A 93 0.32 13.59 -8.14
C LEU A 93 -1.10 13.66 -8.71
N ASN A 94 -1.74 12.52 -8.95
CA ASN A 94 -3.12 12.44 -9.42
C ASN A 94 -4.09 13.11 -8.42
N ARG A 95 -3.90 12.90 -7.11
CA ARG A 95 -4.68 13.58 -6.06
C ARG A 95 -4.45 15.10 -6.07
N PHE A 96 -3.21 15.53 -6.28
CA PHE A 96 -2.88 16.94 -6.43
C PHE A 96 -3.61 17.55 -7.64
N CYS A 97 -3.52 16.92 -8.82
CA CYS A 97 -4.23 17.34 -10.03
C CYS A 97 -5.75 17.42 -9.82
N ASN A 98 -6.36 16.41 -9.19
CA ASN A 98 -7.79 16.44 -8.83
C ASN A 98 -8.15 17.67 -7.99
N SER A 99 -7.33 17.98 -6.98
CA SER A 99 -7.56 19.11 -6.07
C SER A 99 -7.46 20.46 -6.80
N VAL A 100 -6.51 20.59 -7.74
CA VAL A 100 -6.39 21.78 -8.60
C VAL A 100 -7.62 21.89 -9.50
N MET A 101 -8.01 20.81 -10.19
CA MET A 101 -9.16 20.82 -11.10
C MET A 101 -10.47 21.15 -10.38
N LYS A 102 -10.68 20.65 -9.16
CA LYS A 102 -11.86 20.99 -8.33
C LYS A 102 -11.94 22.48 -8.04
N LYS A 103 -10.80 23.12 -7.75
CA LYS A 103 -10.72 24.57 -7.50
C LYS A 103 -10.96 25.40 -8.78
N CYS A 104 -10.64 24.86 -9.95
CA CYS A 104 -10.88 25.51 -11.24
C CYS A 104 -12.33 25.37 -11.71
N LEU A 105 -12.89 24.15 -11.69
CA LEU A 105 -14.21 23.86 -12.26
C LEU A 105 -15.37 24.25 -11.34
N LYS A 106 -15.17 24.14 -10.02
CA LYS A 106 -16.14 24.53 -8.99
C LYS A 106 -17.57 23.99 -9.17
N GLN A 107 -17.74 22.85 -9.84
CA GLN A 107 -19.07 22.27 -10.07
C GLN A 107 -19.68 21.79 -8.73
N PRO A 108 -20.95 22.11 -8.43
CA PRO A 108 -21.60 21.66 -7.20
C PRO A 108 -21.83 20.14 -7.19
N ARG A 109 -21.90 19.56 -6.00
CA ARG A 109 -22.30 18.15 -5.78
C ARG A 109 -23.83 18.01 -5.85
N PRO A 110 -24.37 16.78 -6.01
CA PRO A 110 -25.80 16.55 -5.87
C PRO A 110 -26.32 17.07 -4.53
N VAL A 111 -27.46 17.75 -4.54
CA VAL A 111 -28.05 18.33 -3.32
C VAL A 111 -28.64 17.19 -2.49
N VAL A 112 -27.94 16.83 -1.41
CA VAL A 112 -28.45 15.95 -0.36
C VAL A 112 -28.36 16.70 0.97
N PRO A 113 -29.49 17.08 1.59
CA PRO A 113 -29.49 17.89 2.81
C PRO A 113 -28.60 17.30 3.90
N ASN A 114 -27.79 18.15 4.55
CA ASN A 114 -26.96 17.83 5.73
C ASN A 114 -25.89 16.73 5.57
N ARG A 115 -25.59 16.24 4.36
CA ARG A 115 -24.58 15.17 4.17
C ARG A 115 -23.27 15.61 3.53
N ILE A 116 -23.28 16.74 2.83
CA ILE A 116 -22.15 17.22 2.02
C ILE A 116 -21.86 18.66 2.46
N PRO A 117 -20.60 19.00 2.79
CA PRO A 117 -20.25 20.38 3.11
C PRO A 117 -20.62 21.30 1.94
N PRO A 118 -21.29 22.44 2.22
CA PRO A 118 -21.83 23.33 1.19
C PRO A 118 -20.74 23.85 0.23
N ASP A 119 -19.50 23.99 0.71
CA ASP A 119 -18.36 24.50 -0.08
C ASP A 119 -17.55 23.41 -0.80
N SER A 120 -18.05 22.17 -0.89
CA SER A 120 -17.30 21.06 -1.49
C SER A 120 -17.64 20.83 -2.96
N PHE A 121 -16.65 21.02 -3.85
CA PHE A 121 -16.80 20.82 -5.29
C PHE A 121 -16.83 19.32 -5.68
N GLY A 122 -17.67 19.01 -6.65
CA GLY A 122 -17.98 17.65 -7.09
C GLY A 122 -17.23 17.15 -8.32
N MET A 123 -16.66 18.05 -9.13
CA MET A 123 -15.99 17.69 -10.39
C MET A 123 -14.50 18.02 -10.38
N PRO A 124 -13.61 17.09 -10.77
CA PRO A 124 -13.87 15.66 -11.00
C PRO A 124 -14.06 14.86 -9.70
N SER A 125 -14.74 13.71 -9.77
CA SER A 125 -14.82 12.77 -8.64
C SER A 125 -13.44 12.27 -8.23
N ASP A 126 -13.08 12.40 -6.95
CA ASP A 126 -11.81 11.96 -6.39
C ASP A 126 -11.67 10.43 -6.42
N HIS A 127 -12.73 9.69 -6.05
CA HIS A 127 -12.74 8.22 -6.13
C HIS A 127 -12.66 7.72 -7.57
N GLY A 128 -13.42 8.36 -8.48
CA GLY A 128 -13.37 8.01 -9.91
C GLY A 128 -11.99 8.24 -10.49
N GLN A 129 -11.40 9.41 -10.21
CA GLN A 129 -10.06 9.76 -10.69
C GLN A 129 -8.95 8.89 -10.08
N PHE A 130 -9.04 8.52 -8.81
CA PHE A 130 -8.12 7.57 -8.20
C PHE A 130 -8.20 6.20 -8.89
N MET A 131 -9.42 5.65 -9.04
CA MET A 131 -9.59 4.31 -9.60
C MET A 131 -9.29 4.25 -11.11
N GLY A 132 -9.55 5.32 -11.86
CA GLY A 132 -9.13 5.43 -13.26
C GLY A 132 -7.61 5.38 -13.43
N PHE A 133 -6.87 6.10 -12.57
CA PHE A 133 -5.40 6.04 -12.53
C PHE A 133 -4.93 4.63 -12.15
N PHE A 134 -5.45 4.08 -11.06
CA PHE A 134 -5.10 2.75 -10.57
C PHE A 134 -5.31 1.69 -11.66
N PHE A 135 -6.50 1.66 -12.27
CA PHE A 135 -6.85 0.66 -13.27
C PHE A 135 -5.96 0.74 -14.51
N SER A 136 -5.82 1.94 -15.09
CA SER A 136 -5.02 2.13 -16.30
C SER A 136 -3.54 1.79 -16.08
N PHE A 137 -2.96 2.23 -14.97
CA PHE A 137 -1.57 1.93 -14.63
C PHE A 137 -1.37 0.43 -14.37
N CYS A 138 -2.23 -0.21 -13.58
CA CYS A 138 -2.17 -1.65 -13.34
C CYS A 138 -2.40 -2.46 -14.63
N ALA A 139 -3.30 -2.01 -15.50
CA ALA A 139 -3.55 -2.67 -16.78
C ALA A 139 -2.30 -2.64 -17.66
N LEU A 140 -1.65 -1.48 -17.80
CA LEU A 140 -0.40 -1.36 -18.55
C LEU A 140 0.74 -2.18 -17.92
N LEU A 141 0.85 -2.18 -16.58
CA LEU A 141 1.81 -3.02 -15.86
C LEU A 141 1.60 -4.51 -16.17
N ILE A 142 0.36 -5.00 -16.12
CA ILE A 142 0.02 -6.41 -16.39
C ILE A 142 0.21 -6.76 -17.87
N ILE A 143 -0.14 -5.84 -18.77
CA ILE A 143 -0.13 -6.10 -20.22
C ILE A 143 1.29 -6.02 -20.79
N LEU A 144 2.02 -4.95 -20.45
CA LEU A 144 3.29 -4.62 -21.10
C LEU A 144 4.51 -5.10 -20.33
N ARG A 145 4.45 -5.11 -18.99
CA ARG A 145 5.64 -5.36 -18.15
C ARG A 145 5.65 -6.75 -17.52
N LEU A 146 4.50 -7.24 -17.04
CA LEU A 146 4.33 -8.62 -16.54
C LEU A 146 3.88 -9.56 -17.67
N GLY A 147 4.72 -9.68 -18.70
CA GLY A 147 4.46 -10.52 -19.88
C GLY A 147 4.39 -12.03 -19.58
N GLU A 148 4.22 -12.84 -20.62
CA GLU A 148 3.98 -14.30 -20.53
C GLU A 148 5.06 -15.07 -19.75
N HIS A 149 6.31 -14.64 -19.82
CA HIS A 149 7.40 -15.27 -19.08
C HIS A 149 7.27 -15.11 -17.55
N SER A 150 6.53 -14.10 -17.09
CA SER A 150 6.34 -13.79 -15.67
C SER A 150 5.09 -14.46 -15.09
N MET A 151 3.97 -14.36 -15.80
CA MET A 151 2.65 -14.80 -15.33
C MET A 151 1.82 -15.44 -16.43
N LYS A 152 1.06 -16.48 -16.08
CA LYS A 152 0.14 -17.16 -16.99
C LYS A 152 -0.95 -16.19 -17.51
N HIS A 153 -1.33 -16.31 -18.79
CA HIS A 153 -2.46 -15.59 -19.38
C HIS A 153 -3.76 -15.60 -18.55
N SER A 154 -4.11 -16.72 -17.89
CA SER A 154 -5.31 -16.81 -17.05
C SER A 154 -5.20 -15.93 -15.81
N THR A 155 -4.06 -15.95 -15.11
CA THR A 155 -3.78 -15.09 -13.96
C THR A 155 -3.84 -13.62 -14.34
N ARG A 156 -3.25 -13.23 -15.49
CA ARG A 156 -3.30 -11.85 -16.00
C ARG A 156 -4.74 -11.38 -16.21
N ARG A 157 -5.57 -12.21 -16.86
CA ARG A 157 -7.01 -11.92 -17.07
C ARG A 157 -7.77 -11.78 -15.76
N ILE A 158 -7.52 -12.65 -14.78
CA ILE A 158 -8.15 -12.58 -13.45
C ILE A 158 -7.77 -11.28 -12.74
N LEU A 159 -6.48 -10.89 -12.75
CA LEU A 159 -6.03 -9.65 -12.11
C LEU A 159 -6.65 -8.41 -12.77
N LEU A 160 -6.71 -8.37 -14.11
CA LEU A 160 -7.39 -7.29 -14.83
C LEU A 160 -8.87 -7.21 -14.49
N LEU A 161 -9.55 -8.36 -14.42
CA LEU A 161 -10.96 -8.43 -14.04
C LEU A 161 -11.17 -7.92 -12.60
N ILE A 162 -10.33 -8.31 -11.65
CA ILE A 162 -10.39 -7.80 -10.27
C ILE A 162 -10.23 -6.28 -10.25
N CYS A 163 -9.26 -5.73 -10.97
CA CYS A 163 -9.04 -4.28 -11.03
C CYS A 163 -10.24 -3.56 -11.68
N ALA A 164 -10.84 -4.13 -12.73
CA ALA A 164 -12.00 -3.57 -13.41
C ALA A 164 -13.26 -3.60 -12.54
N VAL A 165 -13.51 -4.71 -11.83
CA VAL A 165 -14.64 -4.87 -10.91
C VAL A 165 -14.49 -3.90 -9.74
N ALA A 166 -13.31 -3.83 -9.11
CA ALA A 166 -13.04 -2.88 -8.04
C ALA A 166 -13.31 -1.43 -8.49
N THR A 167 -12.80 -1.05 -9.66
CA THR A 167 -13.01 0.30 -10.24
C THR A 167 -14.48 0.59 -10.48
N THR A 168 -15.20 -0.35 -11.09
CA THR A 168 -16.63 -0.21 -11.39
C THR A 168 -17.46 -0.09 -10.11
N LEU A 169 -17.23 -0.95 -9.12
CA LEU A 169 -17.95 -0.91 -7.84
C LEU A 169 -17.70 0.39 -7.06
N THR A 170 -16.46 0.87 -7.02
CA THR A 170 -16.13 2.15 -6.39
C THR A 170 -16.73 3.33 -7.14
N CYS A 171 -16.78 3.30 -8.48
CA CYS A 171 -17.44 4.36 -9.26
C CYS A 171 -18.96 4.34 -9.06
N TYR A 172 -19.57 3.15 -9.11
CA TYR A 172 -21.00 2.97 -8.94
C TYR A 172 -21.48 3.38 -7.55
N SER A 173 -20.73 3.04 -6.49
CA SER A 173 -21.07 3.46 -5.13
C SER A 173 -21.15 4.98 -4.98
N ARG A 174 -20.40 5.74 -5.79
CA ARG A 174 -20.42 7.21 -5.71
C ARG A 174 -21.68 7.83 -6.29
N VAL A 175 -22.22 7.21 -7.33
CA VAL A 175 -23.51 7.61 -7.93
C VAL A 175 -24.66 7.11 -7.06
N TYR A 176 -24.65 5.83 -6.68
CA TYR A 176 -25.71 5.19 -5.90
C TYR A 176 -25.93 5.87 -4.54
N LEU A 177 -24.84 6.14 -3.80
CA LEU A 177 -24.90 6.82 -2.51
C LEU A 177 -25.12 8.34 -2.63
N LYS A 178 -25.34 8.88 -3.84
CA LYS A 178 -25.63 10.30 -4.12
C LYS A 178 -24.52 11.28 -3.69
N TYR A 179 -23.25 10.85 -3.75
CA TYR A 179 -22.11 11.73 -3.45
C TYR A 179 -21.61 12.50 -4.68
N HIS A 180 -21.85 11.94 -5.87
CA HIS A 180 -21.46 12.51 -7.17
C HIS A 180 -22.51 12.19 -8.23
N THR A 181 -22.58 13.02 -9.28
CA THR A 181 -23.33 12.68 -10.50
C THR A 181 -22.54 11.69 -11.36
N ALA A 182 -23.22 10.97 -12.26
CA ALA A 182 -22.55 10.07 -13.21
C ALA A 182 -21.50 10.80 -14.06
N GLY A 183 -21.78 12.04 -14.50
CA GLY A 183 -20.84 12.86 -15.26
C GLY A 183 -19.59 13.24 -14.46
N GLN A 184 -19.72 13.56 -13.17
CA GLN A 184 -18.57 13.84 -12.29
C GLN A 184 -17.67 12.62 -12.10
N VAL A 185 -18.27 11.44 -11.96
CA VAL A 185 -17.55 10.18 -11.84
C VAL A 185 -16.84 9.86 -13.16
N LEU A 186 -17.56 9.93 -14.29
CA LEU A 186 -17.02 9.63 -15.62
C LEU A 186 -15.82 10.53 -15.95
N VAL A 187 -15.94 11.84 -15.78
CA VAL A 187 -14.82 12.77 -16.04
C VAL A 187 -13.65 12.49 -15.10
N GLY A 188 -13.92 12.22 -13.82
CA GLY A 188 -12.87 11.80 -12.90
C GLY A 188 -12.13 10.57 -13.40
N THR A 189 -12.86 9.51 -13.73
CA THR A 189 -12.27 8.24 -14.21
C THR A 189 -11.47 8.43 -15.49
N ILE A 190 -11.95 9.21 -16.46
CA ILE A 190 -11.23 9.50 -17.72
C ILE A 190 -9.95 10.27 -17.43
N VAL A 191 -10.02 11.36 -16.65
CA VAL A 191 -8.84 12.15 -16.28
C VAL A 191 -7.81 11.29 -15.55
N GLY A 192 -8.27 10.48 -14.61
CA GLY A 192 -7.43 9.54 -13.88
C GLY A 192 -6.75 8.54 -14.80
N ALA A 193 -7.49 7.96 -15.76
CA ALA A 193 -6.95 7.02 -16.73
C ALA A 193 -5.88 7.66 -17.63
N ILE A 194 -6.13 8.88 -18.13
CA ILE A 194 -5.14 9.61 -18.94
C ILE A 194 -3.87 9.86 -18.13
N LEU A 195 -4.00 10.35 -16.89
CA LEU A 195 -2.85 10.58 -16.01
C LEU A 195 -2.11 9.28 -15.68
N GLY A 196 -2.82 8.17 -15.48
CA GLY A 196 -2.23 6.85 -15.23
C GLY A 196 -1.42 6.34 -16.42
N ILE A 197 -1.96 6.48 -17.63
CA ILE A 197 -1.27 6.11 -18.87
C ILE A 197 0.00 6.96 -19.07
N VAL A 198 -0.13 8.29 -18.99
CA VAL A 198 1.00 9.22 -19.14
C VAL A 198 2.08 8.95 -18.09
N TRP A 199 1.68 8.73 -16.84
CA TRP A 199 2.61 8.43 -15.76
C TRP A 199 3.31 7.09 -15.96
N PHE A 200 2.59 6.04 -16.39
CA PHE A 200 3.19 4.74 -16.69
C PHE A 200 4.31 4.84 -17.74
N PHE A 201 4.04 5.52 -18.86
CA PHE A 201 5.06 5.73 -19.89
C PHE A 201 6.20 6.62 -19.41
N SER A 202 5.92 7.62 -18.58
CA SER A 202 6.97 8.43 -17.95
C SER A 202 7.88 7.55 -17.08
N VAL A 203 7.30 6.68 -16.25
CA VAL A 203 8.05 5.71 -15.43
C VAL A 203 8.88 4.77 -16.29
N GLN A 204 8.30 4.24 -17.37
CA GLN A 204 8.99 3.26 -18.21
C GLN A 204 10.09 3.87 -19.08
N CYS A 205 9.83 5.02 -19.71
CA CYS A 205 10.73 5.63 -20.70
C CYS A 205 11.71 6.62 -20.09
N VAL A 206 11.31 7.36 -19.05
CA VAL A 206 12.14 8.43 -18.45
C VAL A 206 12.80 7.97 -17.16
N PHE A 207 12.04 7.39 -16.24
CA PHE A 207 12.58 7.08 -14.90
C PHE A 207 13.32 5.74 -14.84
N SER A 208 12.83 4.69 -15.50
CA SER A 208 13.44 3.35 -15.44
C SER A 208 14.92 3.35 -15.88
N PRO A 209 15.35 4.06 -16.93
CA PRO A 209 16.78 4.18 -17.27
C PRO A 209 17.65 4.81 -16.19
N LEU A 210 17.06 5.58 -15.26
CA LEU A 210 17.76 6.24 -14.16
C LEU A 210 17.86 5.38 -12.90
N PHE A 211 17.11 4.27 -12.81
CA PHE A 211 17.05 3.42 -11.62
C PHE A 211 18.42 2.93 -11.15
N PRO A 212 19.32 2.43 -12.02
CA PRO A 212 20.64 1.98 -11.59
C PRO A 212 21.46 3.10 -10.93
N ARG A 213 21.34 4.33 -11.44
CA ARG A 213 22.04 5.50 -10.87
C ARG A 213 21.47 5.87 -9.49
N LEU A 214 20.15 5.79 -9.33
CA LEU A 214 19.48 6.07 -8.06
C LEU A 214 19.83 5.03 -6.99
N CYS A 215 19.77 3.73 -7.33
CA CYS A 215 20.14 2.65 -6.40
C CYS A 215 21.61 2.73 -5.95
N ASN A 216 22.52 3.06 -6.86
CA ASN A 216 23.95 3.15 -6.55
C ASN A 216 24.37 4.43 -5.83
N SER A 217 23.51 5.46 -5.79
CA SER A 217 23.78 6.69 -5.07
C SER A 217 23.86 6.47 -3.55
N SER A 218 24.51 7.37 -2.82
CA SER A 218 24.59 7.30 -1.36
C SER A 218 23.21 7.26 -0.71
N ILE A 219 22.22 7.96 -1.27
CA ILE A 219 20.85 7.93 -0.76
C ILE A 219 20.21 6.55 -0.98
N GLY A 220 20.43 5.95 -2.16
CA GLY A 220 19.93 4.62 -2.50
C GLY A 220 20.47 3.55 -1.57
N GLN A 221 21.77 3.63 -1.24
CA GLN A 221 22.41 2.69 -0.32
C GLN A 221 21.92 2.89 1.13
N VAL A 222 21.84 4.13 1.62
CA VAL A 222 21.36 4.44 2.98
C VAL A 222 19.92 3.99 3.19
N PHE A 223 19.04 4.24 2.21
CA PHE A 223 17.64 3.82 2.30
C PHE A 223 17.38 2.40 1.81
N LEU A 224 18.40 1.68 1.34
CA LEU A 224 18.31 0.33 0.78
C LEU A 224 17.23 0.25 -0.32
N ILE A 225 17.28 1.22 -1.23
CA ILE A 225 16.37 1.31 -2.38
C ILE A 225 16.74 0.23 -3.39
N GLN A 226 15.72 -0.47 -3.88
CA GLN A 226 15.88 -1.61 -4.78
C GLN A 226 15.27 -1.33 -6.16
N ASP A 227 15.84 -1.97 -7.18
CA ASP A 227 15.32 -2.00 -8.54
C ASP A 227 15.10 -3.47 -8.96
N PHE A 228 13.84 -3.85 -9.15
CA PHE A 228 13.46 -5.18 -9.60
C PHE A 228 13.06 -5.23 -11.08
N THR A 229 13.29 -4.15 -11.85
CA THR A 229 12.82 -4.02 -13.23
C THR A 229 13.30 -5.14 -14.15
N SER A 230 14.53 -5.61 -13.94
CA SER A 230 15.16 -6.65 -14.77
C SER A 230 14.78 -8.08 -14.34
N ILE A 231 14.06 -8.27 -13.23
CA ILE A 231 13.75 -9.59 -12.69
C ILE A 231 12.37 -10.04 -13.22
N PRO A 232 12.30 -11.10 -14.04
CA PRO A 232 11.05 -11.50 -14.69
C PRO A 232 10.00 -12.01 -13.70
N ASN A 233 10.41 -12.78 -12.68
CA ASN A 233 9.50 -13.26 -11.64
C ASN A 233 10.13 -13.04 -10.26
N LEU A 234 9.79 -11.90 -9.65
CA LEU A 234 10.35 -11.49 -8.36
C LEU A 234 10.03 -12.49 -7.24
N LEU A 235 8.79 -12.99 -7.17
CA LEU A 235 8.37 -13.91 -6.10
C LEU A 235 9.17 -15.22 -6.14
N LYS A 236 9.37 -15.78 -7.34
CA LYS A 236 10.17 -16.99 -7.51
C LYS A 236 11.65 -16.74 -7.21
N PHE A 237 12.16 -15.57 -7.61
CA PHE A 237 13.54 -15.17 -7.32
C PHE A 237 13.79 -15.04 -5.81
N GLU A 238 12.94 -14.31 -5.09
CA GLU A 238 13.05 -14.14 -3.63
C GLU A 238 12.92 -15.49 -2.90
N TYR A 239 11.95 -16.32 -3.28
CA TYR A 239 11.78 -17.66 -2.69
C TYR A 239 13.02 -18.53 -2.85
N ASN A 240 13.57 -18.60 -4.07
CA ASN A 240 14.74 -19.41 -4.36
C ASN A 240 15.98 -18.94 -3.60
N ASN A 241 16.23 -17.62 -3.57
CA ASN A 241 17.39 -17.06 -2.87
C ASN A 241 17.31 -17.27 -1.36
N ALA A 242 16.14 -17.03 -0.76
CA ALA A 242 15.94 -17.29 0.66
C ALA A 242 16.16 -18.77 1.00
N ARG A 243 15.62 -19.68 0.16
CA ARG A 243 15.79 -21.12 0.34
C ARG A 243 17.25 -21.56 0.22
N ILE A 244 17.96 -21.12 -0.82
CA ILE A 244 19.37 -21.47 -1.04
C ILE A 244 20.21 -20.98 0.15
N MET A 245 19.97 -19.76 0.62
CA MET A 245 20.75 -19.20 1.72
C MET A 245 20.53 -19.98 3.03
N CYS A 246 19.28 -20.34 3.34
CA CYS A 246 18.97 -21.20 4.49
C CYS A 246 19.63 -22.58 4.41
N LEU A 247 19.62 -23.22 3.23
CA LEU A 247 20.28 -24.50 3.03
C LEU A 247 21.80 -24.38 3.21
N SER A 248 22.42 -23.37 2.61
CA SER A 248 23.87 -23.15 2.72
C SER A 248 24.33 -22.92 4.17
N ASN A 249 23.60 -22.12 4.94
CA ASN A 249 23.88 -21.87 6.35
C ASN A 249 23.69 -23.14 7.20
N SER A 250 22.71 -23.99 6.84
CA SER A 250 22.47 -25.26 7.54
C SER A 250 23.59 -26.26 7.29
N SER A 251 24.08 -26.37 6.05
CA SER A 251 25.22 -27.22 5.69
C SER A 251 26.55 -26.71 6.28
N ALA A 252 26.75 -25.39 6.32
CA ALA A 252 27.91 -24.77 6.96
C ALA A 252 27.91 -24.99 8.49
N CYS A 253 26.73 -24.94 9.13
CA CYS A 253 26.60 -25.23 10.55
C CYS A 253 26.92 -26.71 10.85
N GLN A 254 26.47 -27.65 10.02
CA GLN A 254 26.77 -29.08 10.18
C GLN A 254 28.27 -29.39 9.98
N THR A 255 28.91 -28.78 8.98
CA THR A 255 30.36 -28.97 8.76
C THR A 255 31.21 -28.37 9.87
N ASN A 256 30.84 -27.21 10.41
CA ASN A 256 31.52 -26.60 11.56
C ASN A 256 31.28 -27.36 12.88
N ALA A 257 30.11 -27.98 13.06
CA ALA A 257 29.83 -28.83 14.23
C ALA A 257 30.63 -30.15 14.22
N ILE A 258 30.89 -30.71 13.03
CA ILE A 258 31.71 -31.92 12.87
C ILE A 258 33.21 -31.60 12.98
N ALA A 259 33.64 -30.38 12.59
CA ALA A 259 35.03 -29.94 12.63
C ALA A 259 35.50 -29.41 14.01
N SER A 260 34.65 -29.43 15.05
CA SER A 260 35.03 -29.07 16.41
C SER A 260 35.22 -30.32 17.28
N PRO A 261 36.41 -30.97 17.28
CA PRO A 261 36.70 -31.99 18.28
C PRO A 261 36.88 -31.27 19.63
N ALA A 262 36.07 -31.67 20.61
CA ALA A 262 36.25 -31.29 22.00
C ALA A 262 37.70 -31.58 22.43
N LYS A 263 38.48 -30.53 22.68
CA LYS A 263 39.73 -30.65 23.46
C LYS A 263 39.35 -30.98 24.90
N ILE A 264 39.10 -32.26 25.17
CA ILE A 264 39.14 -32.81 26.52
C ILE A 264 40.62 -33.02 26.84
N THR A 265 41.20 -32.04 27.51
CA THR A 265 42.53 -32.15 28.12
C THR A 265 42.47 -33.19 29.24
N THR A 266 42.97 -34.40 28.98
CA THR A 266 43.27 -35.38 30.02
C THR A 266 44.56 -34.97 30.73
N THR A 267 44.45 -34.36 31.92
CA THR A 267 45.59 -34.22 32.84
C THR A 267 45.89 -35.58 33.46
N ARG A 268 46.96 -36.24 32.98
CA ARG A 268 47.51 -37.47 33.57
C ARG A 268 48.53 -37.09 34.65
N ASN A 269 48.16 -37.20 35.93
CA ASN A 269 49.10 -37.14 37.05
C ASN A 269 49.82 -38.49 37.21
N GLY A 270 51.14 -38.47 37.43
CA GLY A 270 51.89 -39.65 37.88
C GLY A 270 53.40 -39.67 37.57
N GLU A 271 54.17 -38.87 38.31
CA GLU A 271 55.59 -39.02 38.71
C GLU A 271 56.78 -38.85 37.72
N PRO A 272 57.95 -38.37 38.24
CA PRO A 272 59.11 -38.02 37.44
C PRO A 272 60.19 -39.13 37.42
N ARG A 273 60.83 -39.35 36.27
CA ARG A 273 62.13 -40.05 36.21
C ARG A 273 63.17 -39.25 35.44
N ARG A 274 64.29 -39.04 36.13
CA ARG A 274 65.50 -38.31 35.74
C ARG A 274 66.40 -39.23 34.91
N ALA A 275 66.81 -38.82 33.70
CA ALA A 275 68.02 -39.29 33.00
C ALA A 275 68.35 -38.33 31.83
N ARG A 276 69.30 -37.40 32.00
CA ARG A 276 70.67 -37.40 31.46
C ARG A 276 70.81 -37.37 29.92
N THR A 277 71.23 -36.19 29.42
CA THR A 277 72.17 -35.90 28.31
C THR A 277 72.15 -36.75 27.04
N ARG A 278 71.93 -36.08 25.88
CA ARG A 278 73.02 -35.75 24.94
C ARG A 278 72.58 -34.79 23.83
N VAL A 279 73.50 -33.87 23.55
CA VAL A 279 73.59 -33.01 22.37
C VAL A 279 73.73 -33.85 21.09
N SER A 280 73.03 -33.48 20.03
CA SER A 280 73.60 -33.43 18.66
C SER A 280 72.72 -32.62 17.73
N GLN A 281 73.30 -31.54 17.20
CA GLN A 281 72.89 -30.92 15.94
C GLN A 281 72.98 -31.94 14.80
N LYS A 282 72.13 -31.80 13.79
CA LYS A 282 72.52 -31.78 12.37
C LYS A 282 71.36 -31.32 11.49
N ASN A 283 71.63 -30.20 10.83
CA ASN A 283 71.13 -29.64 9.56
C ASN A 283 69.78 -30.10 9.01
#